data_AF-A0A933CLB4-F1
#
_entry.id   AF-A0A933CLB4-F1
#
_cell.length_a   1.000
_cell.length_b   1.000
_cell.length_c   1.000
_cell.angle_alpha   90.00
_cell.angle_beta   90.00
_cell.angle_gamma   90.00
#
_symmetry.space_group_name_H-M   'P 1'
#
loop_
_entity.id
_entity.type
_entity.pdbx_description
1 polymer ?
#
loop_
_entity_poly.entity_id
_entity_poly.type
_entity_poly.pdbx_seq_one_letter_code
_entity_poly.pdbx_strand_id
1 'polypeptide(L)'
;MRQFPAAGVNRLNEMVKAVRRRQGWGDISAVVDPPLRPEHPPVLRLEKSGTTLCVPIDVRAVEQAMRTGQESPLLVEIKQGFLRILKAAERREKVFRPAGPPRKGRSF
;
A
#
# COMPACT_ATOMS: atom_id res chain seq x y z
N MET A 1 22.87 18.50 2.08
CA MET A 1 21.85 17.54 2.59
C MET A 1 21.83 16.34 1.65
N ARG A 2 21.87 15.10 2.19
CA ARG A 2 22.01 13.88 1.37
C ARG A 2 20.65 13.49 0.78
N GLN A 3 20.61 13.22 -0.52
CA GLN A 3 19.47 12.62 -1.20
C GLN A 3 19.20 11.24 -0.58
N PHE A 4 17.91 10.88 -0.44
CA PHE A 4 17.56 9.53 0.01
C PHE A 4 18.15 8.50 -0.96
N PRO A 5 18.89 7.49 -0.45
CA PRO A 5 19.68 6.62 -1.31
C PRO A 5 18.77 5.79 -2.21
N ALA A 6 19.08 5.72 -3.52
CA ALA A 6 18.36 4.86 -4.47
C ALA A 6 18.32 3.39 -4.03
N ALA A 7 19.38 2.93 -3.32
CA ALA A 7 19.43 1.61 -2.71
C ALA A 7 18.30 1.38 -1.68
N GLY A 8 17.91 2.41 -0.92
CA GLY A 8 16.80 2.35 0.03
C GLY A 8 15.45 2.18 -0.67
N VAL A 9 15.22 2.90 -1.77
CA VAL A 9 14.00 2.76 -2.58
C VAL A 9 13.89 1.37 -3.20
N ASN A 10 15.00 0.84 -3.72
CA ASN A 10 15.04 -0.52 -4.26
C ASN A 10 14.77 -1.56 -3.17
N ARG A 11 15.37 -1.40 -1.99
CA ARG A 11 15.13 -2.31 -0.85
C ARG A 11 13.67 -2.30 -0.42
N LEU A 12 13.06 -1.12 -0.30
CA LEU A 12 11.66 -0.97 0.03
C LEU A 12 10.75 -1.63 -1.01
N ASN A 13 11.03 -1.45 -2.31
CA ASN A 13 10.29 -2.11 -3.37
C ASN A 13 10.39 -3.65 -3.29
N GLU A 14 11.56 -4.21 -2.95
CA GLU A 14 11.72 -5.65 -2.72
C GLU A 14 10.94 -6.13 -1.49
N MET A 15 10.94 -5.38 -0.40
CA MET A 15 10.13 -5.68 0.79
C MET A 15 8.63 -5.68 0.46
N VAL A 16 8.15 -4.68 -0.29
CA VAL A 16 6.76 -4.58 -0.76
C VAL A 16 6.39 -5.77 -1.62
N LYS A 17 7.25 -6.16 -2.59
CA LYS A 17 7.05 -7.36 -3.41
C LYS A 17 6.99 -8.62 -2.55
N ALA A 18 7.87 -8.76 -1.56
CA ALA A 18 7.91 -9.92 -0.67
C ALA A 18 6.64 -10.02 0.19
N VAL A 19 6.19 -8.91 0.79
CA VAL A 19 4.93 -8.85 1.54
C VAL A 19 3.76 -9.20 0.64
N ARG A 20 3.67 -8.59 -0.54
CA ARG A 20 2.61 -8.85 -1.52
C ARG A 20 2.52 -10.33 -1.87
N ARG A 21 3.64 -10.97 -2.19
CA ARG A 21 3.69 -12.40 -2.52
C ARG A 21 3.32 -13.28 -1.34
N ARG A 22 3.88 -13.01 -0.14
CA ARG A 22 3.61 -13.82 1.06
C ARG A 22 2.16 -13.77 1.52
N GLN A 23 1.48 -12.65 1.32
CA GLN A 23 0.09 -12.46 1.74
C GLN A 23 -0.93 -12.81 0.64
N GLY A 24 -0.47 -13.18 -0.57
CA GLY A 24 -1.37 -13.49 -1.69
C GLY A 24 -2.06 -12.27 -2.30
N TRP A 25 -1.55 -11.06 -2.10
CA TRP A 25 -2.13 -9.80 -2.60
C TRP A 25 -1.72 -9.48 -4.05
N GLY A 26 -1.75 -10.49 -4.91
CA GLY A 26 -1.27 -10.38 -6.29
C GLY A 26 -2.05 -9.39 -7.16
N ASP A 27 -3.30 -9.09 -6.79
CA ASP A 27 -4.21 -8.15 -7.44
C ASP A 27 -4.00 -6.69 -7.05
N ILE A 28 -3.08 -6.41 -6.11
CA ILE A 28 -2.73 -5.05 -5.67
C ILE A 28 -1.45 -4.60 -6.37
N SER A 29 -1.55 -3.52 -7.15
CA SER A 29 -0.37 -2.84 -7.67
C SER A 29 0.28 -2.06 -6.52
N ALA A 30 1.60 -2.20 -6.35
CA ALA A 30 2.32 -1.62 -5.23
C ALA A 30 3.73 -1.20 -5.66
N VAL A 31 4.05 0.09 -5.51
CA VAL A 31 5.34 0.68 -5.88
C VAL A 31 5.74 1.70 -4.81
N VAL A 32 7.03 1.76 -4.50
CA VAL A 32 7.58 2.85 -3.67
C VAL A 32 8.18 3.89 -4.59
N ASP A 33 7.59 5.08 -4.58
CA ASP A 33 8.08 6.24 -5.30
C ASP A 33 9.19 6.93 -4.48
N PRO A 34 10.31 7.32 -5.11
CA PRO A 34 11.38 8.02 -4.43
C PRO A 34 10.91 9.40 -3.95
N PRO A 35 11.52 9.96 -2.89
CA PRO A 35 11.15 11.28 -2.43
C PRO A 35 11.56 12.35 -3.44
N LEU A 36 10.63 13.29 -3.73
CA LEU A 36 10.85 14.39 -4.68
C LEU A 36 11.89 15.41 -4.18
N ARG A 37 12.07 15.49 -2.87
CA ARG A 37 13.05 16.36 -2.21
C ARG A 37 13.67 15.59 -1.02
N PRO A 38 14.91 15.89 -0.60
CA PRO A 38 15.57 15.19 0.50
C PRO A 38 14.82 15.22 1.83
N GLU A 39 13.99 16.25 2.04
CA GLU A 39 13.21 16.47 3.26
C GLU A 39 11.85 15.74 3.24
N HIS A 40 11.48 15.17 2.09
CA HIS A 40 10.21 14.48 1.92
C HIS A 40 10.40 12.97 2.10
N PRO A 41 9.42 12.28 2.71
CA PRO A 41 9.46 10.83 2.82
C PRO A 41 9.21 10.15 1.46
N PRO A 42 9.80 8.95 1.23
CA PRO A 42 9.35 8.09 0.14
C PRO A 42 7.89 7.69 0.35
N VAL A 43 7.18 7.41 -0.74
CA VAL A 43 5.75 7.13 -0.71
C VAL A 43 5.48 5.73 -1.23
N LEU A 44 4.81 4.92 -0.42
CA LEU A 44 4.19 3.67 -0.87
C LEU A 44 2.88 3.99 -1.58
N ARG A 45 2.85 3.79 -2.90
CA ARG A 45 1.66 3.91 -3.72
C ARG A 45 1.07 2.54 -3.96
N LEU A 46 -0.20 2.38 -3.58
CA LEU A 46 -0.98 1.15 -3.70
C LEU A 46 -2.21 1.41 -4.58
N GLU A 47 -2.53 0.45 -5.43
CA GLU A 47 -3.73 0.52 -6.26
C GLU A 47 -4.44 -0.83 -6.32
N LYS A 48 -5.76 -0.80 -6.13
CA LYS A 48 -6.65 -1.96 -6.26
C LYS A 48 -8.02 -1.53 -6.76
N SER A 49 -8.55 -2.18 -7.79
CA SER A 49 -9.91 -1.95 -8.31
C SER A 49 -10.23 -0.46 -8.54
N GLY A 50 -9.31 0.28 -9.15
CA GLY A 50 -9.44 1.72 -9.42
C GLY A 50 -9.38 2.63 -8.19
N THR A 51 -9.04 2.10 -7.02
CA THR A 51 -8.79 2.86 -5.79
C THR A 51 -7.29 2.99 -5.60
N THR A 52 -6.82 4.19 -5.27
CA THR A 52 -5.40 4.49 -5.06
C THR A 52 -5.19 4.98 -3.63
N LEU A 53 -4.11 4.53 -2.99
CA LEU A 53 -3.70 4.95 -1.66
C LEU A 53 -2.20 5.28 -1.67
N CYS A 54 -1.85 6.47 -1.19
CA CYS A 54 -0.47 6.90 -0.98
C CYS A 54 -0.18 6.93 0.51
N VAL A 55 0.86 6.23 0.95
CA VAL A 55 1.28 6.15 2.35
C VAL A 55 2.72 6.66 2.46
N PRO A 56 2.99 7.75 3.19
CA PRO A 56 4.36 8.16 3.45
C PRO A 56 5.05 7.12 4.34
N ILE A 57 6.30 6.79 4.01
CA ILE A 57 7.13 5.86 4.77
C ILE A 57 8.06 6.67 5.67
N ASP A 58 8.22 6.27 6.93
CA ASP A 58 9.17 6.93 7.84
C ASP A 58 10.62 6.73 7.38
N VAL A 59 11.25 7.80 6.89
CA VAL A 59 12.65 7.82 6.43
C VAL A 59 13.60 7.31 7.51
N ARG A 60 13.36 7.66 8.78
CA ARG A 60 14.24 7.25 9.89
C ARG A 60 14.16 5.75 10.12
N ALA A 61 12.96 5.17 10.00
CA ALA A 61 12.78 3.73 10.09
C ALA A 61 13.51 3.02 8.94
N VAL A 62 13.53 3.59 7.73
CA VAL A 62 14.29 3.03 6.59
C VAL A 62 15.79 3.12 6.81
N GLU A 63 16.30 4.27 7.23
CA GLU A 63 17.72 4.44 7.55
C GLU A 63 18.17 3.49 8.66
N GLN A 64 17.35 3.34 9.70
CA GLN A 64 17.61 2.41 10.79
C GLN A 64 17.59 0.96 10.29
N ALA A 65 16.61 0.55 9.48
CA ALA A 65 16.56 -0.80 8.92
C ALA A 65 17.76 -1.10 8.02
N MET A 66 18.22 -0.13 7.22
CA MET A 66 19.45 -0.30 6.44
C MET A 66 20.70 -0.40 7.32
N ARG A 67 20.74 0.33 8.44
CA ARG A 67 21.89 0.34 9.37
C ARG A 67 21.95 -0.93 10.22
N THR A 68 20.82 -1.44 10.70
CA THR A 68 20.75 -2.55 11.66
C THR A 68 20.35 -3.88 11.03
N GLY A 69 19.86 -3.86 9.78
CA GLY A 69 19.24 -5.02 9.13
C GLY A 69 17.86 -5.39 9.69
N GLN A 70 17.32 -4.63 10.65
CA GLN A 70 16.01 -4.92 11.24
C GLN A 70 14.88 -4.29 10.43
N GLU A 71 14.25 -5.12 9.61
CA GLU A 71 13.18 -4.70 8.69
C GLU A 71 11.76 -4.78 9.30
N SER A 72 11.63 -5.36 10.49
CA SER A 72 10.32 -5.68 11.10
C SER A 72 9.36 -4.49 11.24
N PRO A 73 9.79 -3.29 11.70
CA PRO A 73 8.87 -2.14 11.82
C PRO A 73 8.31 -1.68 10.48
N LEU A 74 9.16 -1.62 9.45
CA LEU A 74 8.77 -1.24 8.09
C LEU A 74 7.81 -2.26 7.46
N LEU A 75 8.02 -3.55 7.71
CA LEU A 75 7.11 -4.59 7.23
C LEU A 75 5.70 -4.43 7.81
N VAL A 76 5.58 -3.99 9.06
CA VAL A 76 4.28 -3.69 9.69
C VAL A 76 3.61 -2.51 8.98
N GLU A 77 4.32 -1.42 8.73
CA GLU A 77 3.78 -0.25 8.02
C GLU A 77 3.32 -0.60 6.60
N ILE A 78 4.15 -1.33 5.84
CA ILE A 78 3.81 -1.80 4.50
C ILE A 78 2.52 -2.64 4.57
N LYS A 79 2.46 -3.61 5.50
CA LYS A 79 1.29 -4.48 5.66
C LYS A 79 0.02 -3.68 5.98
N GLN A 80 0.12 -2.66 6.85
CA GLN A 80 -1.00 -1.78 7.17
C GLN A 80 -1.47 -0.99 5.94
N GLY A 81 -0.56 -0.53 5.09
CA GLY A 81 -0.91 0.09 3.81
C GLY A 81 -1.77 -0.83 2.93
N PHE A 82 -1.34 -2.08 2.75
CA PHE A 82 -2.10 -3.07 1.98
C PHE A 82 -3.49 -3.35 2.57
N LEU A 83 -3.60 -3.48 3.90
CA LEU A 83 -4.90 -3.68 4.56
C LEU A 83 -5.84 -2.48 4.37
N ARG A 84 -5.29 -1.25 4.36
CA ARG A 84 -6.09 -0.04 4.12
C ARG A 84 -6.63 0.01 2.70
N ILE A 85 -5.84 -0.33 1.68
CA ILE A 85 -6.33 -0.33 0.29
C ILE A 85 -7.35 -1.46 0.05
N LEU A 86 -7.17 -2.63 0.66
CA LEU A 86 -8.16 -3.71 0.62
C LEU A 86 -9.51 -3.25 1.15
N LYS A 87 -9.51 -2.61 2.32
CA LYS A 87 -10.73 -2.06 2.93
C LYS A 87 -11.35 -0.95 2.09
N ALA A 88 -10.54 -0.10 1.46
CA ALA A 88 -11.03 0.97 0.59
C ALA A 88 -11.66 0.43 -0.70
N ALA A 89 -11.03 -0.55 -1.34
CA ALA A 89 -11.57 -1.21 -2.54
C ALA A 89 -12.88 -1.95 -2.23
N GLU A 90 -12.94 -2.70 -1.12
CA GLU A 90 -14.17 -3.40 -0.71
C GLU A 90 -15.34 -2.41 -0.50
N ARG A 91 -15.07 -1.25 0.11
CA ARG A 91 -16.09 -0.19 0.27
C ARG A 91 -16.58 0.32 -1.07
N ARG A 92 -15.69 0.54 -2.04
CA ARG A 92 -16.07 0.97 -3.39
C ARG A 92 -16.92 -0.06 -4.10
N GLU A 93 -16.56 -1.34 -4.01
CA GLU A 93 -17.35 -2.44 -4.60
C GLU A 93 -18.74 -2.57 -3.96
N LYS A 94 -18.85 -2.36 -2.64
CA LYS A 94 -20.15 -2.33 -1.93
C LYS A 94 -21.03 -1.17 -2.37
N VAL A 95 -20.45 0.01 -2.61
CA VAL A 95 -21.19 1.19 -3.12
C VAL A 95 -21.61 0.99 -4.58
N PHE A 96 -20.79 0.31 -5.38
CA PHE A 96 -21.04 0.11 -6.81
C PHE A 96 -21.85 -1.15 -7.14
N ARG A 97 -22.23 -1.97 -6.16
CA ARG A 97 -23.26 -2.99 -6.35
C ARG A 97 -24.61 -2.26 -6.44
N PRO A 98 -25.26 -2.16 -7.61
CA PRO A 98 -26.62 -1.68 -7.65
C PRO A 98 -27.44 -2.59 -6.73
N ALA A 99 -28.23 -1.99 -5.84
CA ALA A 99 -29.27 -2.73 -5.14
C ALA A 99 -30.01 -3.56 -6.19
N GLY A 100 -30.01 -4.88 -6.04
CA GLY A 100 -30.65 -5.78 -6.99
C GLY A 100 -32.08 -5.32 -7.28
N PRO A 101 -32.63 -5.68 -8.45
CA PRO A 101 -33.94 -5.18 -8.87
C PRO A 101 -34.96 -5.40 -7.75
N PRO A 102 -35.87 -4.45 -7.50
CA PRO A 102 -36.89 -4.59 -6.47
C PRO A 102 -37.62 -5.92 -6.71
N ARG A 103 -37.71 -6.76 -5.67
CA ARG A 103 -38.50 -7.99 -5.73
C ARG A 103 -39.93 -7.62 -6.07
N LYS A 104 -40.30 -7.81 -7.33
CA LYS A 104 -41.67 -7.72 -7.81
C LYS A 104 -42.40 -8.94 -7.25
N GLY A 105 -43.25 -8.75 -6.24
CA GLY A 105 -44.14 -9.82 -5.81
C GLY A 105 -44.67 -9.68 -4.39
N ARG A 106 -45.82 -9.03 -4.24
CA ARG A 106 -47.11 -9.72 -4.01
C ARG A 106 -48.21 -8.68 -3.92
N SER A 107 -49.05 -8.63 -4.95
CA SER A 107 -50.44 -8.22 -4.79
C SER A 107 -51.19 -9.37 -4.15
N PHE A 108 -51.83 -9.11 -3.01
CA PHE A 108 -52.99 -9.85 -2.50
C PHE A 108 -53.99 -8.81 -2.02
#